data_AF-A0A9D4I7V8-F1
#
_entry.id   AF-A0A9D4I7V8-F1
#
_cell.length_a   1.000
_cell.length_b   1.000
_cell.length_c   1.000
_cell.angle_alpha   90.00
_cell.angle_beta   90.00
_cell.angle_gamma   90.00
#
_symmetry.space_group_name_H-M   'P 1'
#
loop_
_entity.id
_entity.type
_entity.pdbx_description
1 polymer ?
#
loop_
_entity_poly.entity_id
_entity_poly.type
_entity_poly.pdbx_seq_one_letter_code
_entity_poly.pdbx_strand_id
1 'polypeptide(L)' 'MKMSGSVVGPVRIKIGSKVYEENIHVAPISQEMLLGFDFIQVRSVLDYANDNFGIDGEEVPMNVAVTNGKPEVCRVTVNK' A
#
# COMPACT_ATOMS: atom_id res chain seq x y z
N MET A 1 -10.17 -13.07 20.87
CA MET A 1 -11.17 -12.26 20.13
C MET A 1 -11.21 -12.73 18.69
N LYS A 2 -12.38 -13.02 18.11
CA LYS A 2 -12.50 -13.22 16.66
C LYS A 2 -12.42 -11.83 16.03
N MET A 3 -11.34 -11.53 15.31
CA MET A 3 -11.29 -10.31 14.50
C MET A 3 -12.22 -10.50 13.30
N SER A 4 -13.36 -9.83 13.32
CA SER A 4 -14.27 -9.77 12.18
C SER A 4 -13.66 -8.86 11.12
N GLY A 5 -13.39 -9.41 9.94
CA GLY A 5 -12.99 -8.67 8.76
C GLY A 5 -14.07 -8.70 7.68
N SER A 6 -13.99 -7.78 6.73
CA SER A 6 -14.81 -7.77 5.52
C SER A 6 -13.95 -7.56 4.28
N VAL A 7 -14.41 -8.02 3.13
CA VAL A 7 -13.77 -7.73 1.84
C VAL A 7 -14.52 -6.57 1.19
N VAL A 8 -13.79 -5.58 0.73
CA VAL A 8 -14.33 -4.41 0.01
C VAL A 8 -13.62 -4.32 -1.35
N GLY A 9 -14.38 -4.21 -2.44
CA GLY A 9 -13.77 -4.02 -3.76
C GLY A 9 -14.75 -4.16 -4.93
N PRO A 10 -14.28 -3.87 -6.16
CA PRO A 10 -12.91 -3.43 -6.48
C PRO A 10 -12.66 -1.98 -6.05
N VAL A 11 -11.51 -1.71 -5.43
CA VAL A 11 -11.06 -0.35 -5.08
C VAL A 11 -9.83 0.04 -5.88
N ARG A 12 -9.77 1.31 -6.28
CA ARG A 12 -8.62 1.87 -7.00
C ARG A 12 -7.57 2.35 -6.00
N ILE A 13 -6.42 1.67 -5.99
CA ILE A 13 -5.27 2.01 -5.14
C ILE A 13 -4.22 2.67 -6.04
N LYS A 14 -3.74 3.86 -5.66
CA LYS A 14 -2.65 4.54 -6.36
C LYS A 14 -1.37 4.42 -5.54
N ILE A 15 -0.32 3.83 -6.12
CA ILE A 15 1.03 3.76 -5.53
C ILE A 15 1.99 4.38 -6.55
N GLY A 16 2.68 5.44 -6.16
CA GLY A 16 3.49 6.23 -7.10
C GLY A 16 2.64 6.77 -8.25
N SER A 17 3.06 6.51 -9.49
CA SER A 17 2.35 6.87 -10.71
C SER A 17 1.29 5.86 -11.15
N LYS A 18 1.30 4.64 -10.58
CA LYS A 18 0.48 3.50 -11.02
C LYS A 18 -0.85 3.42 -10.26
N VAL A 19 -1.85 2.82 -10.90
CA VAL A 19 -3.17 2.56 -10.32
C VAL A 19 -3.50 1.08 -10.45
N TYR A 20 -3.92 0.48 -9.34
CA TYR A 20 -4.27 -0.93 -9.20
C TYR A 20 -5.75 -1.05 -8.82
N GLU A 21 -6.45 -2.04 -9.36
CA GLU A 21 -7.80 -2.40 -8.96
C GLU A 21 -7.74 -3.69 -8.15
N GLU A 22 -7.96 -3.60 -6.85
CA GLU A 22 -7.77 -4.72 -5.92
C GLU A 22 -8.99 -4.86 -5.00
N ASN A 23 -9.22 -6.09 -4.53
CA ASN A 23 -10.12 -6.33 -3.40
C ASN A 23 -9.32 -6.18 -2.11
N ILE A 24 -9.76 -5.32 -1.19
CA ILE A 24 -9.06 -5.09 0.08
C ILE A 24 -9.75 -5.81 1.23
N HIS A 25 -8.94 -6.32 2.16
CA HIS A 25 -9.40 -6.88 3.42
C HIS A 25 -9.42 -5.78 4.49
N VAL A 26 -10.61 -5.43 4.97
CA VAL A 26 -10.79 -4.47 6.06
C VAL A 26 -10.91 -5.25 7.38
N ALA A 27 -9.97 -5.01 8.28
CA ALA A 27 -9.90 -5.65 9.60
C ALA A 27 -9.52 -4.60 10.67
N PRO A 28 -9.81 -4.86 11.95
CA PRO A 28 -9.41 -3.97 13.04
C PRO A 28 -7.91 -4.11 13.34
N ILE A 29 -7.07 -3.57 12.46
CA ILE A 29 -5.61 -3.51 12.60
C ILE A 29 -5.17 -2.12 13.09
N SER A 30 -3.99 -2.04 13.71
CA SER A 30 -3.45 -0.77 14.22
C SER A 30 -2.77 0.08 13.13
N GLN A 31 -2.31 -0.56 12.06
CA GLN A 31 -1.74 0.11 10.89
C GLN A 31 -2.84 0.63 9.99
N GLU A 32 -2.59 1.72 9.27
CA GLU A 32 -3.56 2.27 8.31
C GLU A 32 -3.79 1.34 7.12
N MET A 33 -2.72 0.69 6.64
CA MET A 33 -2.75 -0.22 5.50
C MET A 33 -1.59 -1.22 5.58
N LEU A 34 -1.82 -2.42 5.06
CA LEU A 34 -0.81 -3.45 4.86
C LEU A 34 -0.91 -3.95 3.42
N LEU A 35 0.22 -4.06 2.73
CA LEU A 35 0.30 -4.74 1.44
C LEU A 35 0.54 -6.23 1.70
N GLY A 36 -0.36 -7.06 1.18
CA GLY A 36 -0.25 -8.50 1.28
C GLY A 36 0.88 -9.07 0.42
N PHE A 37 1.35 -10.26 0.78
CA PHE A 37 2.39 -10.95 0.01
C PHE A 37 1.93 -11.31 -1.41
N ASP A 38 0.64 -11.58 -1.59
CA ASP A 38 -0.02 -11.79 -2.88
C ASP A 38 0.13 -10.58 -3.82
N PHE A 39 -0.01 -9.37 -3.29
CA PHE A 39 0.22 -8.14 -4.05
C PHE A 39 1.71 -7.98 -4.41
N ILE A 40 2.60 -8.20 -3.44
CA ILE A 40 4.04 -8.01 -3.54
C ILE A 40 4.68 -9.01 -4.51
N GLN A 41 4.37 -10.30 -4.36
CA GLN A 41 5.04 -11.39 -5.07
C GLN A 41 4.96 -11.27 -6.59
N VAL A 42 3.88 -10.69 -7.11
CA VAL A 42 3.63 -10.63 -8.56
C VAL A 42 4.27 -9.39 -9.20
N ARG A 43 4.43 -8.30 -8.45
CA ARG A 43 4.62 -6.96 -9.03
C ARG A 43 5.84 -6.22 -8.52
N SER A 44 6.50 -6.73 -7.48
CA SER A 44 7.47 -5.93 -6.75
C SER A 44 8.80 -6.62 -6.47
N VAL A 45 9.81 -5.76 -6.30
CA VAL A 45 11.18 -6.09 -5.90
C VAL A 45 11.53 -5.21 -4.70
N LEU A 46 11.93 -5.84 -3.60
CA LEU A 46 12.42 -5.13 -2.41
C LEU A 46 13.93 -4.97 -2.54
N ASP A 47 14.38 -3.74 -2.76
CA ASP A 47 15.80 -3.37 -2.75
C ASP A 47 16.17 -2.78 -1.39
N TYR A 48 16.57 -3.67 -0.48
CA TYR A 48 17.03 -3.29 0.85
C TYR A 48 18.37 -2.56 0.86
N ALA A 49 19.17 -2.64 -0.21
CA ALA A 49 20.46 -1.96 -0.26
C ALA A 49 20.27 -0.45 -0.50
N ASN A 50 19.28 -0.10 -1.31
CA ASN A 50 18.94 1.30 -1.63
C ASN A 50 17.71 1.82 -0.89
N ASP A 51 17.14 1.02 0.03
CA ASP A 51 15.93 1.34 0.78
C ASP A 51 14.73 1.70 -0.12
N ASN A 52 14.63 1.01 -1.26
CA ASN A 52 13.62 1.23 -2.28
C ASN A 52 12.70 0.01 -2.45
N PHE A 53 11.43 0.30 -2.70
CA PHE A 53 10.41 -0.65 -3.12
C PHE A 53 10.14 -0.44 -4.60
N GLY A 54 10.63 -1.36 -5.43
CA GLY A 54 10.31 -1.38 -6.86
C GLY A 54 8.94 -2.02 -7.09
N ILE A 55 8.06 -1.37 -7.84
CA ILE A 55 6.77 -1.91 -8.26
C ILE A 55 6.49 -1.59 -9.73
N ASP A 56 6.27 -2.62 -10.56
CA ASP A 56 6.03 -2.49 -12.00
C ASP A 56 7.01 -1.52 -12.72
N GLY A 57 8.29 -1.58 -12.32
CA GLY A 57 9.38 -0.76 -12.87
C GLY A 57 9.48 0.66 -12.33
N GLU A 58 8.65 1.04 -11.35
CA GLU A 58 8.76 2.31 -10.61
C GLU A 58 9.43 2.05 -9.26
N GLU A 59 10.40 2.89 -8.88
CA GLU A 59 11.02 2.83 -7.56
C GLU A 59 10.34 3.81 -6.61
N VAL A 60 9.87 3.29 -5.48
CA VAL A 60 9.24 4.06 -4.41
C VAL A 60 10.14 3.95 -3.17
N PRO A 61 10.60 5.06 -2.57
CA PRO A 61 11.38 5.00 -1.33
C PRO A 61 10.59 4.31 -0.22
N MET A 62 11.21 3.34 0.49
CA MET A 62 10.58 2.65 1.62
C MET A 62 10.48 3.55 2.86
N ASN A 63 11.37 4.53 2.97
CA ASN A 63 11.29 5.59 3.96
C ASN A 63 11.00 6.92 3.27
N VAL A 64 9.87 7.54 3.64
CA VAL A 64 9.53 8.90 3.23
C VAL A 64 9.97 9.86 4.33
N ALA A 65 10.77 10.85 3.96
CA ALA A 65 11.15 11.92 4.86
C ALA A 65 9.91 12.70 5.33
N VAL A 66 9.94 13.15 6.59
CA VAL A 66 8.91 14.06 7.09
C VAL A 66 9.18 15.44 6.52
N THR A 67 8.43 15.84 5.49
CA THR A 67 8.57 17.18 4.90
C THR A 67 7.63 18.15 5.62
N ASN A 68 8.17 19.23 6.20
CA ASN A 68 7.42 20.25 6.94
C ASN A 68 6.52 19.67 8.07
N GLY A 69 6.99 18.62 8.77
CA GLY A 69 6.25 18.02 9.87
C GLY A 69 5.04 17.18 9.45
N LYS A 70 4.85 16.92 8.14
CA LYS A 70 3.77 16.07 7.64
C LYS A 70 4.35 14.80 7.02
N PRO A 71 3.90 13.60 7.43
CA PRO A 71 4.24 12.39 6.71
C PRO A 71 3.63 12.45 5.31
N GLU A 72 4.38 12.05 4.30
CA GLU A 72 3.83 11.79 2.97
C GLU A 72 2.99 10.51 3.06
N VAL A 73 1.67 10.68 3.18
CA VAL A 73 0.71 9.58 3.30
C VAL A 73 0.06 9.26 1.96
N CYS A 74 -0.14 7.97 1.69
CA CYS A 74 -0.94 7.53 0.55
C CYS A 74 -2.43 7.82 0.83
N ARG A 75 -3.01 8.81 0.13
CA ARG A 75 -4.44 9.13 0.24
C ARG A 75 -5.28 8.06 -0.46
N VAL A 76 -5.86 7.15 0.29
CA VAL A 76 -6.84 6.18 -0.22
C VAL A 76 -8.23 6.82 -0.24
N THR A 77 -8.86 6.91 -1.41
CA THR A 77 -10.24 7.38 -1.55
C THR A 77 -11.13 6.19 -1.88
N VAL A 78 -11.99 5.80 -0.95
CA VAL A 78 -12.96 4.71 -1.15
C VAL A 78 -14.27 5.34 -1.62
N ASN A 79 -14.65 5.12 -2.88
CA ASN A 79 -16.00 5.46 -3.35
C ASN A 79 -16.95 4.33 -2.97
N LYS A 80 -18.09 4.71 -2.37
CA LYS A 80 -19.22 3.82 -2.08
C LYS A 80 -20.06 3.56 -3.33
#